data_AF-A0A9E6SME6-F1
#
_entry.id   AF-A0A9E6SME6-F1
#
_cell.length_a   1.000
_cell.length_b   1.000
_cell.length_c   1.000
_cell.angle_alpha   90.00
_cell.angle_beta   90.00
_cell.angle_gamma   90.00
#
_symmetry.space_group_name_H-M   'P 1'
#
loop_
_entity.id
_entity.type
_entity.pdbx_description
1 polymer ?
#
loop_
_entity_poly.entity_id
_entity_poly.type
_entity_poly.pdbx_seq_one_letter_code
_entity_poly.pdbx_strand_id
1 'polypeptide(L)' 'ASLLETVWPVFARDTNALRPQIHATFALDKVREAHRMMESGAHFGKIVLTV' A
#
# COMPACT_ATOMS: atom_id res chain seq x y z
N ALA A 1 -9.82 13.17 -11.10
CA ALA A 1 -9.74 14.52 -10.50
C ALA A 1 -10.02 14.48 -9.00
N SER A 2 -11.20 13.99 -8.56
CA SER A 2 -11.63 14.04 -7.14
C SER A 2 -10.61 13.56 -6.09
N LEU A 3 -9.91 12.43 -6.28
CA LEU A 3 -8.88 11.95 -5.33
C LEU A 3 -7.74 12.94 -5.12
N LEU A 4 -7.27 13.58 -6.20
CA LEU A 4 -6.18 14.56 -6.15
C LEU A 4 -6.62 15.84 -5.45
N GLU A 5 -7.88 16.24 -5.60
CA GLU A 5 -8.43 17.46 -5.00
C GLU A 5 -8.81 17.28 -3.54
N THR A 6 -9.29 16.08 -3.17
CA THR A 6 -9.91 15.86 -1.85
C THR A 6 -9.04 15.10 -0.87
N VAL A 7 -8.25 14.12 -1.34
CA VAL A 7 -7.46 13.23 -0.46
C VAL A 7 -5.99 13.63 -0.44
N TRP A 8 -5.41 13.99 -1.59
CA TRP A 8 -3.99 14.36 -1.69
C TRP A 8 -3.56 15.50 -0.74
N PRO A 9 -4.36 16.58 -0.56
CA PRO A 9 -4.00 17.65 0.36
C PRO A 9 -3.88 17.19 1.83
N VAL A 10 -4.52 16.09 2.22
CA VAL A 10 -4.42 15.52 3.58
C VAL A 10 -2.99 15.06 3.86
N PHE A 11 -2.36 14.37 2.90
CA PHE A 11 -0.96 13.92 3.03
C PHE A 11 0.05 15.07 3.08
N ALA A 12 -0.24 16.20 2.40
CA ALA A 12 0.64 17.37 2.37
C ALA A 12 0.60 18.18 3.67
N ARG A 13 -0.54 18.19 4.35
CA ARG A 13 -0.71 18.91 5.64
C ARG A 13 -0.07 18.16 6.79
N ASP A 14 -0.24 16.84 6.81
CA ASP A 14 0.31 15.98 7.83
C ASP A 14 0.53 14.58 7.25
N THR A 15 1.78 14.13 7.25
CA THR A 15 2.16 12.80 6.76
C THR A 15 1.59 11.67 7.61
N ASN A 16 1.06 11.98 8.80
CA ASN A 16 0.41 11.03 9.70
C ASN A 16 -1.12 11.03 9.59
N ALA A 17 -1.73 12.01 8.91
CA ALA A 17 -3.18 12.14 8.85
C ALA A 17 -3.86 11.00 8.05
N LEU A 18 -3.12 10.34 7.16
CA LEU A 18 -3.61 9.21 6.40
C LEU A 18 -2.51 8.15 6.27
N ARG A 19 -2.53 7.15 7.16
CA ARG A 19 -1.56 6.06 7.17
C ARG A 19 -2.17 4.78 6.57
N PRO A 20 -1.65 4.27 5.44
CA PRO A 20 -2.12 3.00 4.91
C PRO A 20 -1.70 1.86 5.84
N GLN A 21 -2.59 0.88 6.02
CA GLN A 21 -2.25 -0.38 6.68
C GLN A 21 -1.43 -1.21 5.70
N ILE A 22 -0.13 -1.35 5.95
CA ILE A 22 0.77 -2.17 5.13
C ILE A 22 0.89 -3.53 5.79
N HIS A 23 0.44 -4.57 5.10
CA HIS A 23 0.52 -5.95 5.58
C HIS A 23 1.92 -6.52 5.39
N ALA A 24 2.49 -6.32 4.20
CA ALA A 24 3.79 -6.83 3.82
C ALA A 24 4.41 -5.99 2.70
N THR A 25 5.74 -5.96 2.69
CA THR A 25 6.53 -5.33 1.63
C THR A 25 7.48 -6.38 1.06
N PHE A 26 7.53 -6.48 -0.26
CA PHE A 26 8.43 -7.39 -0.97
C PHE A 26 9.29 -6.59 -1.94
N ALA A 27 10.54 -7.02 -2.17
CA ALA A 27 11.30 -6.52 -3.30
C ALA A 27 10.62 -6.92 -4.62
N LEU A 28 10.79 -6.12 -5.67
CA LEU A 28 10.13 -6.35 -6.97
C LEU A 28 10.48 -7.73 -7.56
N ASP A 29 11.71 -8.22 -7.36
CA ASP A 29 12.14 -9.55 -7.79
C ASP A 29 11.44 -10.70 -7.03
N LYS A 30 10.78 -10.39 -5.91
CA LYS A 30 9.95 -11.30 -5.09
C LYS A 30 8.46 -11.23 -5.41
N VAL A 31 8.07 -10.67 -6.55
CA VAL A 31 6.65 -10.56 -6.97
C VAL A 31 5.86 -11.88 -6.86
N ARG A 32 6.48 -13.04 -7.14
CA ARG A 32 5.83 -14.35 -6.98
C ARG A 32 5.41 -14.64 -5.54
N GLU A 33 6.23 -14.26 -4.56
CA GLU A 33 5.93 -14.45 -3.13
C GLU A 33 4.80 -13.50 -2.69
N ALA A 34 4.81 -12.26 -3.18
CA ALA A 34 3.74 -11.29 -2.95
C ALA A 34 2.38 -11.78 -3.50
N HIS A 35 2.36 -12.33 -4.71
CA HIS A 35 1.14 -12.90 -5.31
C HIS A 35 0.61 -14.11 -4.52
N ARG A 36 1.50 -15.02 -4.10
CA ARG A 36 1.09 -16.15 -3.25
C ARG A 36 0.42 -15.69 -1.95
N MET A 37 0.94 -14.64 -1.31
CA MET A 37 0.32 -14.06 -0.12
C MET A 37 -1.05 -13.43 -0.42
N MET A 38 -1.14 -12.66 -1.51
CA MET A 38 -2.40 -12.05 -1.94
C MET A 38 -3.49 -13.12 -2.19
N GLU A 39 -3.14 -14.19 -2.91
CA GLU A 39 -4.03 -15.29 -3.26
C GLU A 39 -4.44 -16.15 -2.05
N SER A 40 -3.62 -16.18 -0.99
CA SER A 40 -3.96 -16.90 0.24
C SER A 40 -5.16 -16.32 0.99
N GLY A 41 -5.50 -15.05 0.73
CA GLY A 41 -6.55 -14.33 1.46
C GLY A 41 -6.22 -13.99 2.93
N ALA A 42 -5.04 -14.38 3.44
CA ALA A 42 -4.65 -14.18 4.83
C ALA A 42 -4.14 -12.76 5.16
N HIS A 43 -4.19 -11.84 4.19
CA HIS A 43 -3.64 -10.49 4.32
C HIS A 43 -4.72 -9.47 4.69
N PHE A 44 -4.40 -8.60 5.65
CA PHE A 44 -5.19 -7.42 5.97
C PHE A 44 -4.35 -6.17 5.73
N GLY A 45 -4.74 -5.37 4.74
CA GLY A 45 -4.01 -4.19 4.31
C GLY A 45 -3.37 -4.35 2.92
N LYS A 46 -2.48 -3.42 2.58
CA LYS A 46 -1.78 -3.37 1.29
C LYS A 46 -0.55 -4.27 1.30
N ILE A 47 -0.29 -4.93 0.17
CA ILE A 47 0.98 -5.56 -0.14
C ILE A 47 1.73 -4.61 -1.08
N VAL A 48 2.94 -4.20 -0.72
CA VAL A 48 3.74 -3.21 -1.47
C VAL A 48 4.95 -3.87 -2.10
N LEU A 49 5.27 -3.49 -3.33
CA LEU A 49 6.52 -3.86 -4.00
C LEU A 49 7.49 -2.68 -3.96
N THR A 50 8.76 -2.94 -3.62
CA THR A 50 9.85 -1.95 -3.64
C THR A 50 10.84 -2.25 -4.74
N VAL A 51 11.32 -1.18 -5.40
CA VAL A 51 12.36 -1.23 -6.45
C VAL A 51 13.74 -0.92 -5.90
#